data_AF-A0A973M802-F1
#
_entry.id   AF-A0A973M802-F1
#
_cell.length_a   1.000
_cell.length_b   1.000
_cell.length_c   1.000
_cell.angle_alpha   90.00
_cell.angle_beta   90.00
_cell.angle_gamma   90.00
#
_symmetry.space_group_name_H-M   'P 1'
#
loop_
_entity.id
_entity.type
_entity.pdbx_description
1 polymer ?
#
loop_
_entity_poly.entity_id
_entity_poly.type
_entity_poly.pdbx_seq_one_letter_code
_entity_poly.pdbx_strand_id
1 'polypeptide(L)'
;MSDYRDDQELRLRLARELEHVRHMLDEMGEELSADLEVLMRHGVSLQTIDIAGQILGHIANIVRAEDSDAAVERIGMCELRARLEKQSVG
;
A
#
# COMPACT_ATOMS: atom_id res chain seq x y z
N MET A 1 22.67 14.97 -14.26
CA MET A 1 22.97 13.72 -13.51
C MET A 1 22.63 13.80 -12.02
N SER A 2 22.60 14.96 -11.35
CA SER A 2 22.15 15.08 -9.94
C SER A 2 20.65 14.78 -9.78
N ASP A 3 19.83 15.37 -10.67
CA ASP A 3 18.36 15.36 -10.61
C ASP A 3 17.73 13.95 -10.54
N TYR A 4 18.25 12.98 -11.30
CA TYR A 4 17.78 11.59 -11.29
C TYR A 4 18.06 10.86 -9.98
N ARG A 5 19.17 11.18 -9.30
CA ARG A 5 19.53 10.55 -8.03
C ARG A 5 18.67 11.09 -6.89
N ASP A 6 18.34 12.38 -6.98
CA ASP A 6 17.46 13.06 -6.01
C ASP A 6 16.02 12.52 -6.11
N ASP A 7 15.52 12.27 -7.33
CA ASP A 7 14.21 11.64 -7.56
C ASP A 7 14.15 10.20 -7.05
N GLN A 8 15.19 9.39 -7.32
CA GLN A 8 15.28 8.02 -6.83
C GLN A 8 15.31 7.96 -5.28
N GLU A 9 16.09 8.84 -4.64
CA GLU A 9 16.14 8.92 -3.18
C GLU A 9 14.79 9.36 -2.60
N LEU A 10 14.10 10.30 -3.25
CA LEU A 10 12.76 10.71 -2.87
C LEU A 10 11.77 9.55 -2.96
N ARG A 11 11.78 8.79 -4.06
CA ARG A 11 10.95 7.58 -4.22
C ARG A 11 11.19 6.57 -3.10
N LEU A 12 12.44 6.31 -2.74
CA LEU A 12 12.77 5.41 -1.63
C LEU A 12 12.29 5.93 -0.27
N ARG A 13 12.27 7.25 -0.05
CA ARG A 13 11.68 7.84 1.16
C ARG A 13 10.16 7.71 1.17
N LEU A 14 9.51 8.03 0.06
CA LEU A 14 8.05 7.89 -0.08
C LEU A 14 7.59 6.43 0.13
N ALA A 15 8.31 5.47 -0.44
CA ALA A 15 8.03 4.05 -0.21
C ALA A 15 8.13 3.65 1.27
N ARG A 16 9.11 4.20 2.01
CA ARG A 16 9.24 3.96 3.45
C ARG A 16 8.10 4.57 4.25
N GLU A 17 7.66 5.78 3.91
CA GLU A 17 6.50 6.40 4.57
C GLU A 17 5.22 5.60 4.33
N LEU A 18 5.02 5.07 3.11
CA LEU A 18 3.87 4.21 2.82
C LEU A 18 3.90 2.90 3.63
N GLU A 19 5.07 2.27 3.76
CA GLU A 19 5.23 1.07 4.60
C GLU A 19 5.03 1.42 6.09
N HIS A 20 5.48 2.58 6.53
CA HIS A 20 5.26 3.05 7.90
C HIS A 20 3.76 3.21 8.20
N VAL A 21 3.00 3.86 7.32
CA VAL A 21 1.55 4.00 7.48
C VAL A 21 0.86 2.64 7.45
N ARG A 22 1.29 1.71 6.56
CA ARG A 22 0.78 0.34 6.58
C ARG A 22 1.00 -0.31 7.95
N HIS A 23 2.20 -0.23 8.52
CA HIS A 23 2.48 -0.79 9.84
C HIS A 23 1.58 -0.20 10.92
N MET A 24 1.32 1.11 10.89
CA MET A 24 0.38 1.74 11.83
C MET A 24 -1.05 1.18 11.68
N LEU A 25 -1.50 0.90 10.46
CA LEU A 25 -2.81 0.29 10.21
C LEU A 25 -2.86 -1.17 10.65
N ASP A 26 -1.78 -1.93 10.41
CA ASP A 26 -1.66 -3.33 10.83
C ASP A 26 -1.72 -3.42 12.37
N GLU A 27 -0.92 -2.61 13.09
CA GLU A 27 -0.92 -2.55 14.56
C GLU A 27 -2.30 -2.16 15.11
N MET A 28 -2.93 -1.13 14.55
CA MET A 28 -4.26 -0.69 14.97
C MET A 28 -5.33 -1.77 14.69
N GLY A 29 -5.25 -2.46 13.54
CA GLY A 29 -6.16 -3.54 13.18
C GLY A 29 -6.01 -4.75 14.10
N GLU A 30 -4.79 -5.12 14.46
CA GLU A 30 -4.49 -6.18 15.42
C GLU A 30 -5.03 -5.84 16.81
N GLU A 31 -4.77 -4.63 17.32
CA GLU A 31 -5.26 -4.19 18.63
C GLU A 31 -6.80 -4.21 18.69
N LEU A 32 -7.48 -3.65 17.68
CA LEU A 32 -8.93 -3.58 17.66
C LEU A 32 -9.60 -4.95 17.46
N SER A 33 -8.96 -5.86 16.73
CA SER A 33 -9.50 -7.21 16.48
C SER A 33 -9.29 -8.16 17.66
N ALA A 34 -8.41 -7.83 18.60
CA ALA A 34 -8.23 -8.58 19.84
C ALA A 34 -9.44 -8.49 20.80
N ASP A 35 -10.26 -7.44 20.67
CA ASP A 35 -11.55 -7.34 21.37
C ASP A 35 -12.68 -8.00 20.56
N LEU A 36 -13.24 -9.07 21.10
CA LEU A 36 -14.30 -9.85 20.45
C LEU A 36 -15.57 -9.03 20.19
N GLU A 37 -15.92 -8.10 21.07
CA GLU A 37 -17.12 -7.27 20.91
C GLU A 37 -16.94 -6.27 19.76
N VAL A 38 -15.76 -5.67 19.66
CA VAL A 38 -15.38 -4.79 18.55
C VAL A 38 -15.35 -5.57 17.25
N LEU A 39 -14.71 -6.74 17.23
CA LEU A 39 -14.63 -7.60 16.04
C LEU A 39 -16.03 -8.01 15.54
N MET A 40 -16.91 -8.47 16.43
CA MET A 40 -18.26 -8.88 16.06
C MET A 40 -19.11 -7.71 15.53
N ARG A 41 -18.93 -6.51 16.08
CA ARG A 41 -19.71 -5.32 15.70
C ARG A 41 -19.16 -4.62 14.45
N HIS A 42 -17.84 -4.61 14.27
CA HIS A 42 -17.14 -3.78 13.29
C HIS A 42 -16.24 -4.58 12.33
N GLY A 43 -16.36 -5.91 12.28
CA GLY A 43 -15.48 -6.77 11.47
C GLY A 43 -15.35 -6.36 9.99
N VAL A 44 -16.43 -5.88 9.36
CA VAL A 44 -16.38 -5.36 7.98
C VAL A 44 -15.53 -4.09 7.88
N SER A 45 -15.62 -3.19 8.87
CA SER A 45 -14.79 -1.98 8.94
C SER A 45 -13.33 -2.32 9.20
N LEU A 46 -13.05 -3.31 10.08
CA LEU A 46 -11.70 -3.80 10.32
C LEU A 46 -11.09 -4.45 9.09
N GLN A 47 -11.86 -5.22 8.32
CA GLN A 47 -11.41 -5.75 7.03
C GLN A 47 -11.09 -4.62 6.04
N THR A 48 -11.82 -3.51 6.08
CA THR A 48 -11.51 -2.34 5.24
C THR A 48 -10.17 -1.71 5.61
N ILE A 49 -9.79 -1.72 6.90
CA ILE A 49 -8.49 -1.25 7.36
C ILE A 49 -7.36 -2.17 6.86
N ASP A 50 -7.54 -3.49 6.96
CA ASP A 50 -6.60 -4.47 6.40
C ASP A 50 -6.40 -4.28 4.88
N ILE A 51 -7.49 -4.14 4.12
CA ILE A 51 -7.43 -3.86 2.68
C ILE A 51 -6.64 -2.56 2.39
N ALA A 52 -6.84 -1.51 3.19
CA ALA A 52 -6.08 -0.27 3.05
C ALA A 52 -4.57 -0.49 3.30
N GLY A 53 -4.20 -1.27 4.31
CA GLY A 53 -2.83 -1.68 4.58
C GLY A 53 -2.20 -2.43 3.39
N GLN A 54 -2.91 -3.40 2.83
CA GLN A 54 -2.47 -4.15 1.64
C GLN A 54 -2.25 -3.24 0.42
N ILE A 55 -3.16 -2.29 0.18
CA ILE A 55 -3.01 -1.29 -0.89
C ILE A 55 -1.75 -0.47 -0.68
N LEU A 56 -1.51 0.03 0.53
CA LEU A 56 -0.31 0.81 0.85
C LEU A 56 0.98 0.01 0.61
N GLY A 57 1.00 -1.27 1.02
CA GLY A 57 2.13 -2.17 0.77
C GLY A 57 2.41 -2.38 -0.73
N HIS A 58 1.36 -2.54 -1.54
CA HIS A 58 1.51 -2.62 -3.00
C HIS A 58 2.04 -1.31 -3.58
N ILE A 59 1.53 -0.15 -3.16
CA ILE A 59 2.01 1.15 -3.66
C ILE A 59 3.47 1.38 -3.23
N ALA A 60 3.83 1.08 -1.99
CA ALA A 60 5.22 1.15 -1.52
C ALA A 60 6.16 0.33 -2.40
N ASN A 61 5.75 -0.89 -2.78
CA ASN A 61 6.48 -1.76 -3.71
C ASN A 61 6.68 -1.15 -5.08
N ILE A 62 5.64 -0.53 -5.66
CA ILE A 62 5.71 0.10 -6.98
C ILE A 62 6.63 1.33 -6.93
N VAL A 63 6.47 2.18 -5.92
CA VAL A 63 7.24 3.42 -5.79
C VAL A 63 8.75 3.12 -5.72
N ARG A 64 9.16 2.07 -5.01
CA ARG A 64 10.57 1.65 -4.92
C ARG A 64 11.08 0.81 -6.10
N ALA A 65 10.20 0.35 -6.97
CA ALA A 65 10.60 -0.52 -8.08
C ALA A 65 11.38 0.27 -9.14
N GLU A 66 12.43 -0.35 -9.67
CA GLU A 66 13.16 0.17 -10.83
C GLU A 66 12.25 0.24 -12.06
N ASP A 67 11.41 -0.78 -12.24
CA ASP A 67 10.36 -0.85 -13.25
C ASP A 67 8.98 -0.86 -12.55
N SER A 68 8.31 0.30 -12.58
CA SER A 68 6.99 0.46 -11.96
C SER A 68 5.90 -0.29 -12.69
N ASP A 69 5.98 -0.44 -14.02
CA ASP A 69 4.95 -1.11 -14.82
C ASP A 69 4.99 -2.61 -14.57
N ALA A 70 6.17 -3.21 -14.58
CA ALA A 70 6.36 -4.61 -14.19
C ALA A 70 6.00 -4.87 -12.71
N ALA A 71 6.09 -3.86 -11.84
CA ALA A 71 5.61 -3.96 -10.47
C ALA A 71 4.07 -3.96 -10.39
N VAL A 72 3.40 -3.14 -11.20
CA VAL A 72 1.93 -3.10 -11.31
C VAL A 72 1.38 -4.43 -11.82
N GLU A 73 1.98 -5.02 -12.86
CA GLU A 73 1.55 -6.30 -13.44
C GLU A 73 1.55 -7.45 -12.42
N ARG A 74 2.48 -7.40 -11.45
CA ARG A 74 2.63 -8.42 -10.40
C ARG A 74 1.64 -8.27 -9.25
N ILE A 75 0.82 -7.21 -9.20
CA ILE A 75 -0.19 -7.02 -8.16
C ILE A 75 -1.27 -8.10 -8.29
N GLY A 76 -1.45 -8.90 -7.23
CA GLY A 76 -2.52 -9.90 -7.16
C GLY A 76 -3.92 -9.32 -6.93
N MET A 77 -4.01 -8.09 -6.41
CA MET A 77 -5.26 -7.36 -6.22
C MET A 77 -5.79 -6.81 -7.54
N CYS A 78 -6.60 -7.60 -8.26
CA CYS A 78 -7.10 -7.28 -9.61
C CYS A 78 -7.73 -5.88 -9.72
N GLU A 79 -8.51 -5.45 -8.74
CA GLU A 79 -9.13 -4.12 -8.76
C GLU A 79 -8.11 -2.99 -8.58
N LEU A 80 -7.15 -3.15 -7.67
CA LEU A 80 -6.07 -2.18 -7.48
C LEU A 80 -5.22 -2.09 -8.75
N ARG A 81 -4.83 -3.24 -9.31
CA ARG A 81 -4.08 -3.31 -10.57
C ARG A 81 -4.81 -2.60 -11.69
N ALA A 82 -6.10 -2.90 -11.89
CA ALA A 82 -6.91 -2.26 -12.94
C ALA A 82 -7.06 -0.75 -12.74
N ARG A 83 -7.10 -0.24 -11.50
CA ARG A 83 -7.11 1.21 -11.24
C ARG A 83 -5.79 1.88 -11.65
N LEU A 84 -4.66 1.21 -11.40
CA LEU A 84 -3.33 1.73 -11.73
C LEU A 84 -3.06 1.66 -13.23
N GLU A 85 -3.36 0.53 -13.89
CA GLU A 85 -3.22 0.36 -15.35
C GLU A 85 -4.03 1.39 -16.14
N LYS A 86 -5.23 1.75 -15.67
CA LYS A 86 -6.06 2.79 -16.31
C LYS A 86 -5.48 4.20 -16.20
N GLN A 87 -4.62 4.45 -15.21
CA GLN A 87 -3.95 5.73 -15.02
C GLN A 87 -2.61 5.81 -15.77
N SER A 88 -2.03 4.67 -16.18
CA SER A 88 -0.81 4.59 -16.98
C SER A 88 -0.97 5.02 -18.45
N VAL A 89 -2.20 5.31 -18.89
CA VAL A 89 -2.48 5.92 -20.20
C VAL A 89 -2.61 7.43 -20.01
N GLY A 90 -1.48 8.13 -19.90
CA GLY A 90 -1.40 9.59 -19.76
C GLY A 90 -0.05 10.13 -20.19
#